data_AF-A0A946C4M2-F1
#
_entry.id   AF-A0A946C4M2-F1
#
_cell.length_a   1.000
_cell.length_b   1.000
_cell.length_c   1.000
_cell.angle_alpha   90.00
_cell.angle_beta   90.00
_cell.angle_gamma   90.00
#
_symmetry.space_group_name_H-M   'P 1'
#
loop_
_entity.id
_entity.type
_entity.pdbx_description
1 polymer ?
#
loop_
_entity_poly.entity_id
_entity_poly.type
_entity_poly.pdbx_seq_one_letter_code
_entity_poly.pdbx_strand_id
1 'polypeptide(L)'
;MNNISSIVNFNKHPIDDINYIKKCNSLIKDNSLLVLDSFLTEQSLDIILKEARSLEDKAFYCEQKHTVLLNKQSSEIDQDDPLNKLMTSDKGCVPHDLLDINSDLNLLYHSSIFKNFIKSVLSLEDIFPYVDNLSSINLNYYQKGQQLGWHFDNASFAITLMVQASPTGGEFEYITEGRNSNKNYIDKKLISNIISGDKKVNKLAVSDGTLILFYGRNYLHRVTPVESNTPRILITLNYNEESNVELSNNARLTFFGRMT
;
A
#
# COMPACT_ATOMS: atom_id res chain seq x y z
N MET A 1 19.68 21.63 -0.50
CA MET A 1 19.36 20.25 -0.92
C MET A 1 19.09 19.46 0.33
N ASN A 2 17.82 19.15 0.63
CA ASN A 2 17.50 18.26 1.74
C ASN A 2 18.00 16.87 1.37
N ASN A 3 18.94 16.37 2.15
CA ASN A 3 19.50 15.03 1.99
C ASN A 3 18.43 14.02 2.44
N ILE A 4 18.26 12.90 1.73
CA ILE A 4 17.35 11.80 2.13
C ILE A 4 17.61 11.33 3.57
N SER A 5 18.81 11.55 4.11
CA SER A 5 19.14 11.28 5.52
C SER A 5 18.35 12.10 6.55
N SER A 6 17.73 13.21 6.14
CA SER A 6 16.78 13.94 6.98
C SER A 6 15.40 13.28 7.04
N ILE A 7 15.07 12.44 6.05
CA ILE A 7 13.77 11.78 5.89
C ILE A 7 13.84 10.34 6.44
N VAL A 8 14.85 9.58 6.01
CA VAL A 8 15.04 8.17 6.38
C VAL A 8 15.98 8.08 7.58
N ASN A 9 15.65 7.21 8.53
CA ASN A 9 16.47 6.91 9.68
C ASN A 9 17.63 5.98 9.31
N PHE A 10 18.72 6.54 8.76
CA PHE A 10 19.90 5.76 8.34
C PHE A 10 20.63 5.05 9.48
N ASN A 11 20.46 5.49 10.73
CA ASN A 11 21.04 4.79 11.88
C ASN A 11 20.43 3.39 12.06
N LYS A 12 19.14 3.24 11.74
CA LYS A 12 18.41 1.96 11.82
C LYS A 12 18.30 1.26 10.46
N HIS A 13 18.20 2.04 9.39
CA HIS A 13 17.95 1.60 8.03
C HIS A 13 18.96 2.24 7.06
N PRO A 14 20.23 1.77 7.04
CA PRO A 14 21.23 2.26 6.09
C PRO A 14 20.91 1.71 4.68
N ILE A 15 19.94 2.32 4.01
CA ILE A 15 19.37 1.85 2.74
C ILE A 15 20.33 1.96 1.54
N ASP A 16 21.50 2.56 1.74
CA ASP A 16 22.62 2.61 0.80
C ASP A 16 23.72 1.56 1.10
N ASP A 17 23.64 0.84 2.24
CA ASP A 17 24.57 -0.23 2.57
C ASP A 17 24.18 -1.56 1.89
N ILE A 18 25.16 -2.17 1.22
CA ILE A 18 24.93 -3.38 0.43
C ILE A 18 24.58 -4.60 1.29
N ASN A 19 25.09 -4.70 2.52
CA ASN A 19 24.80 -5.83 3.38
C ASN A 19 23.39 -5.70 3.97
N TYR A 20 22.98 -4.49 4.31
CA TYR A 20 21.64 -4.17 4.75
C TYR A 20 20.59 -4.46 3.67
N ILE A 21 20.86 -4.04 2.42
CA ILE A 21 20.01 -4.35 1.27
C ILE A 21 19.86 -5.87 1.10
N LYS A 22 20.97 -6.63 1.13
CA LYS A 22 20.94 -8.09 1.02
C LYS A 22 20.11 -8.73 2.13
N LYS A 23 20.27 -8.25 3.38
CA LYS A 23 19.45 -8.72 4.51
C LYS A 23 17.96 -8.46 4.27
N CYS A 24 17.60 -7.27 3.80
CA CYS A 24 16.21 -6.92 3.49
C CYS A 24 15.64 -7.77 2.34
N ASN A 25 16.43 -8.06 1.31
CA ASN A 25 16.05 -8.98 0.23
C ASN A 25 15.79 -10.40 0.74
N SER A 26 16.62 -10.93 1.63
CA SER A 26 16.37 -12.23 2.26
C SER A 26 15.09 -12.21 3.08
N LEU A 27 14.89 -11.17 3.91
CA LEU A 27 13.71 -11.04 4.76
C LEU A 27 12.40 -11.03 3.96
N ILE A 28 12.34 -10.27 2.85
CA ILE A 28 11.11 -10.23 2.05
C ILE A 28 10.86 -11.55 1.30
N LYS A 29 11.93 -12.24 0.87
CA LYS A 29 11.81 -13.56 0.21
C LYS A 29 11.31 -14.63 1.18
N ASP A 30 11.82 -14.63 2.41
CA ASP A 30 11.48 -15.65 3.41
C ASP A 30 10.10 -15.39 4.03
N ASN A 31 9.79 -14.13 4.33
CA ASN A 31 8.59 -13.75 5.07
C ASN A 31 7.47 -13.22 4.20
N SER A 32 7.69 -13.07 2.88
CA SER A 32 6.72 -12.49 1.93
C SER A 32 6.37 -11.01 2.19
N LEU A 33 7.01 -10.40 3.19
CA LEU A 33 6.75 -9.06 3.70
C LEU A 33 8.04 -8.54 4.33
N LEU A 34 8.34 -7.27 4.09
CA LEU A 34 9.40 -6.55 4.78
C LEU A 34 8.78 -5.39 5.56
N VAL A 35 9.03 -5.37 6.86
CA VAL A 35 8.57 -4.31 7.77
C VAL A 35 9.80 -3.60 8.33
N LEU A 36 9.90 -2.30 8.07
CA LEU A 36 10.98 -1.45 8.53
C LEU A 36 10.40 -0.42 9.50
N ASP A 37 10.32 -0.78 10.78
CA ASP A 37 9.77 0.12 11.81
C ASP A 37 10.67 1.31 12.04
N SER A 38 10.10 2.49 12.30
CA SER A 38 10.87 3.74 12.47
C SER A 38 11.76 4.01 11.25
N PHE A 39 11.25 3.73 10.05
CA PHE A 39 11.92 4.01 8.79
C PHE A 39 12.10 5.51 8.58
N LEU A 40 11.07 6.30 8.88
CA LEU A 40 11.19 7.75 8.92
C LEU A 40 11.95 8.22 10.15
N THR A 41 12.64 9.35 10.03
CA THR A 41 13.03 10.15 11.18
C THR A 41 11.77 10.72 11.85
N GLU A 42 11.82 10.96 13.16
CA GLU A 42 10.71 11.58 13.90
C GLU A 42 10.33 12.95 13.31
N GLN A 43 11.35 13.75 12.94
CA GLN A 43 11.15 15.06 12.34
C GLN A 43 10.40 14.99 11.00
N SER A 44 10.77 14.05 10.12
CA SER A 44 10.11 13.91 8.82
C SER A 44 8.70 13.33 8.96
N LEU A 45 8.50 12.39 9.89
CA LEU A 45 7.17 11.89 10.23
C LEU A 45 6.23 13.02 10.68
N ASP A 46 6.71 13.93 11.55
CA ASP A 46 5.94 15.10 11.99
C ASP A 46 5.62 16.08 10.84
N ILE A 47 6.55 16.28 9.91
CA ILE A 47 6.35 17.13 8.71
C ILE A 47 5.28 16.51 7.81
N ILE A 48 5.41 15.22 7.49
CA ILE A 48 4.49 14.48 6.63
C ILE A 48 3.09 14.42 7.27
N LEU A 49 2.99 14.19 8.58
CA LEU A 49 1.70 14.17 9.28
C LEU A 49 1.00 15.54 9.24
N LYS A 50 1.75 16.64 9.37
CA LYS A 50 1.19 18.00 9.22
C LYS A 50 0.70 18.26 7.80
N GLU A 51 1.48 17.89 6.79
CA GLU A 51 1.08 17.99 5.39
C GLU A 51 -0.21 17.18 5.14
N ALA A 52 -0.25 15.92 5.57
CA ALA A 52 -1.42 15.06 5.41
C ALA A 52 -2.67 15.66 6.05
N ARG A 53 -2.61 16.10 7.31
CA ARG A 53 -3.75 16.76 7.98
C ARG A 53 -4.21 18.03 7.26
N SER A 54 -3.29 18.78 6.65
CA SER A 54 -3.62 19.99 5.88
C SER A 54 -4.32 19.72 4.54
N LEU A 55 -4.25 18.48 4.04
CA LEU A 55 -4.82 18.05 2.77
C LEU A 55 -6.06 17.17 2.95
N GLU A 56 -6.41 16.78 4.18
CA GLU A 56 -7.48 15.84 4.47
C GLU A 56 -8.86 16.33 3.99
N ASP A 57 -9.11 17.64 4.04
CA ASP A 57 -10.33 18.28 3.54
C ASP A 57 -10.47 18.20 2.00
N LYS A 58 -9.36 17.94 1.30
CA LYS A 58 -9.30 17.73 -0.15
C LYS A 58 -9.35 16.26 -0.54
N ALA A 59 -9.44 15.33 0.42
CA ALA A 59 -9.50 13.92 0.13
C ALA A 59 -10.80 13.55 -0.59
N PHE A 60 -10.68 12.81 -1.69
CA PHE A 60 -11.82 12.21 -2.35
C PHE A 60 -12.21 10.92 -1.62
N TYR A 61 -13.35 10.94 -0.93
CA TYR A 61 -13.88 9.78 -0.23
C TYR A 61 -14.79 8.98 -1.16
N CYS A 62 -14.50 7.69 -1.28
CA CYS A 62 -15.30 6.78 -2.09
C CYS A 62 -15.53 5.45 -1.36
N GLU A 63 -16.71 4.86 -1.58
CA GLU A 63 -17.00 3.46 -1.26
C GLU A 63 -17.03 2.67 -2.56
N GLN A 64 -16.39 1.51 -2.56
CA GLN A 64 -16.32 0.61 -3.69
C GLN A 64 -16.68 -0.81 -3.26
N LYS A 65 -17.42 -1.48 -4.14
CA LYS A 65 -17.65 -2.93 -4.05
C LYS A 65 -16.88 -3.62 -5.15
N HIS A 66 -16.06 -4.57 -4.77
CA HIS A 66 -15.21 -5.33 -5.69
C HIS A 66 -15.08 -6.78 -5.23
N THR A 67 -14.70 -7.68 -6.11
CA THR A 67 -14.32 -9.04 -5.70
C THR A 67 -12.91 -9.06 -5.11
N VAL A 68 -12.46 -10.20 -4.55
CA VAL A 68 -11.07 -10.35 -4.07
C VAL A 68 -10.01 -10.17 -5.16
N LEU A 69 -10.40 -10.20 -6.45
CA LEU A 69 -9.51 -9.94 -7.59
C LEU A 69 -9.68 -8.51 -8.14
N LEU A 70 -10.29 -7.60 -7.38
CA LEU A 70 -10.56 -6.22 -7.76
C LEU A 70 -11.40 -6.05 -9.05
N ASN A 71 -12.21 -7.08 -9.38
CA ASN A 71 -13.12 -7.05 -10.51
C ASN A 71 -14.54 -6.68 -10.07
N LYS A 72 -15.39 -6.33 -11.05
CA LYS A 72 -16.84 -6.31 -10.86
C LYS A 72 -17.36 -7.73 -10.68
N GLN A 73 -18.46 -7.87 -9.94
CA GLN A 73 -19.17 -9.14 -9.84
C GLN A 73 -19.67 -9.58 -11.23
N SER A 74 -19.51 -10.86 -11.54
CA SER A 74 -19.99 -11.48 -12.76
C SER A 74 -21.30 -12.22 -12.53
N SER A 75 -22.25 -12.10 -13.47
CA SER A 75 -23.48 -12.92 -13.48
C SER A 75 -23.26 -14.34 -13.99
N GLU A 76 -22.08 -14.63 -14.55
CA GLU A 76 -21.72 -15.95 -15.11
C GLU A 76 -21.10 -16.89 -14.06
N ILE A 77 -20.74 -16.35 -12.89
CA ILE A 77 -20.13 -17.08 -11.78
C ILE A 77 -21.15 -17.14 -10.65
N ASP A 78 -21.18 -18.25 -9.91
CA ASP A 78 -21.99 -18.40 -8.70
C ASP A 78 -21.76 -17.21 -7.75
N GLN A 79 -22.83 -16.71 -7.13
CA GLN A 79 -22.75 -15.61 -6.16
C GLN A 79 -22.01 -16.02 -4.87
N ASP A 80 -22.04 -17.31 -4.55
CA ASP A 80 -21.34 -17.90 -3.41
C ASP A 80 -19.89 -18.30 -3.75
N ASP A 81 -19.45 -18.16 -5.00
CA ASP A 81 -18.04 -18.36 -5.35
C ASP A 81 -17.18 -17.29 -4.62
N PRO A 82 -16.15 -17.68 -3.87
CA PRO A 82 -15.32 -16.74 -3.11
C PRO A 82 -14.62 -15.70 -3.99
N LEU A 83 -14.43 -15.98 -5.29
CA LEU A 83 -13.85 -15.03 -6.26
C LEU A 83 -14.88 -14.07 -6.85
N ASN A 84 -16.17 -14.31 -6.64
CA ASN A 84 -17.28 -13.48 -7.12
C ASN A 84 -18.02 -12.76 -5.98
N LYS A 85 -17.73 -13.13 -4.72
CA LYS A 85 -18.24 -12.46 -3.55
C LYS A 85 -17.71 -11.02 -3.46
N LEU A 86 -18.62 -10.09 -3.19
CA LEU A 86 -18.28 -8.67 -3.04
C LEU A 86 -17.66 -8.39 -1.67
N MET A 87 -16.60 -7.59 -1.70
CA MET A 87 -15.93 -6.97 -0.57
C MET A 87 -16.18 -5.46 -0.63
N THR A 88 -16.23 -4.83 0.54
CA THR A 88 -16.36 -3.38 0.66
C THR A 88 -15.01 -2.77 0.97
N SER A 89 -14.67 -1.71 0.25
CA SER A 89 -13.52 -0.85 0.53
C SER A 89 -13.95 0.59 0.46
N ASP A 90 -13.67 1.34 1.52
CA ASP A 90 -14.02 2.73 1.67
C ASP A 90 -12.87 3.49 2.31
N LYS A 91 -12.47 4.58 1.67
CA LYS A 91 -11.35 5.41 2.13
C LYS A 91 -11.38 6.77 1.46
N GLY A 92 -10.71 7.74 2.09
CA GLY A 92 -10.32 9.00 1.48
C GLY A 92 -8.98 8.85 0.76
N CYS A 93 -8.84 9.53 -0.38
CA CYS A 93 -7.58 9.56 -1.12
C CYS A 93 -7.25 11.00 -1.54
N VAL A 94 -6.02 11.43 -1.27
CA VAL A 94 -5.43 12.64 -1.86
C VAL A 94 -4.39 12.22 -2.89
N PRO A 95 -4.56 12.62 -4.17
CA PRO A 95 -3.60 12.31 -5.24
C PRO A 95 -2.31 13.13 -5.13
N HIS A 96 -1.28 12.69 -5.87
CA HIS A 96 0.09 13.18 -5.79
C HIS A 96 0.22 14.67 -6.12
N ASP A 97 -0.47 15.16 -7.14
CA ASP A 97 -0.40 16.56 -7.58
C ASP A 97 -0.85 17.60 -6.53
N LEU A 98 -1.51 17.17 -5.45
CA LEU A 98 -1.86 18.04 -4.33
C LEU A 98 -0.76 18.17 -3.26
N LEU A 99 0.31 17.39 -3.36
CA LEU A 99 1.46 17.49 -2.44
C LEU A 99 2.32 18.72 -2.75
N ASP A 100 2.93 19.28 -1.70
CA ASP A 100 3.87 20.38 -1.89
C ASP A 100 5.05 19.88 -2.73
N ILE A 101 5.54 20.72 -3.66
CA ILE A 101 6.68 20.37 -4.51
C ILE A 101 7.94 20.06 -3.70
N ASN A 102 8.07 20.63 -2.51
CA ASN A 102 9.16 20.40 -1.56
C ASN A 102 8.78 19.42 -0.44
N SER A 103 7.65 18.71 -0.57
CA SER A 103 7.24 17.66 0.36
C SER A 103 8.35 16.63 0.56
N ASP A 104 8.54 16.19 1.80
CA ASP A 104 9.44 15.06 2.13
C ASP A 104 9.03 13.78 1.36
N LEU A 105 7.75 13.61 1.04
CA LEU A 105 7.27 12.50 0.22
C LEU A 105 7.80 12.60 -1.23
N ASN A 106 7.79 13.81 -1.80
CA ASN A 106 8.35 14.07 -3.12
C ASN A 106 9.86 13.82 -3.14
N LEU A 107 10.58 14.30 -2.13
CA LEU A 107 12.01 14.08 -2.00
C LEU A 107 12.37 12.60 -1.84
N LEU A 108 11.63 11.87 -1.00
CA LEU A 108 11.83 10.42 -0.80
C LEU A 108 11.55 9.64 -2.09
N TYR A 109 10.42 9.90 -2.74
CA TYR A 109 9.98 9.18 -3.93
C TYR A 109 10.92 9.40 -5.12
N HIS A 110 11.50 10.59 -5.27
CA HIS A 110 12.42 10.86 -6.39
C HIS A 110 13.88 10.51 -6.09
N SER A 111 14.22 10.16 -4.84
CA SER A 111 15.59 9.82 -4.45
C SER A 111 16.12 8.58 -5.17
N SER A 112 17.27 8.72 -5.81
CA SER A 112 17.97 7.59 -6.43
C SER A 112 18.41 6.54 -5.41
N ILE A 113 18.77 6.96 -4.19
CA ILE A 113 19.13 6.03 -3.10
C ILE A 113 17.93 5.16 -2.73
N PHE A 114 16.75 5.77 -2.54
CA PHE A 114 15.54 5.02 -2.21
C PHE A 114 15.12 4.10 -3.36
N LYS A 115 15.12 4.58 -4.60
CA LYS A 115 14.78 3.74 -5.76
C LYS A 115 15.73 2.55 -5.90
N ASN A 116 17.03 2.76 -5.74
CA ASN A 116 18.02 1.68 -5.78
C ASN A 116 17.82 0.67 -4.64
N PHE A 117 17.44 1.14 -3.45
CA PHE A 117 17.07 0.26 -2.34
C PHE A 117 15.87 -0.63 -2.71
N ILE A 118 14.77 -0.04 -3.20
CA ILE A 118 13.56 -0.78 -3.61
C ILE A 118 13.88 -1.81 -4.69
N LYS A 119 14.54 -1.38 -5.78
CA LYS A 119 14.96 -2.27 -6.87
C LYS A 119 15.76 -3.47 -6.37
N SER A 120 16.74 -3.19 -5.51
CA SER A 120 17.64 -4.23 -5.01
C SER A 120 16.95 -5.19 -4.04
N VAL A 121 16.11 -4.66 -3.14
CA VAL A 121 15.33 -5.47 -2.18
C VAL A 121 14.31 -6.35 -2.89
N LEU A 122 13.68 -5.86 -3.95
CA LEU A 122 12.68 -6.62 -4.72
C LEU A 122 13.27 -7.45 -5.86
N SER A 123 14.58 -7.32 -6.13
CA SER A 123 15.27 -7.95 -7.27
C SER A 123 14.66 -7.56 -8.63
N LEU A 124 14.33 -6.27 -8.79
CA LEU A 124 13.77 -5.68 -10.01
C LEU A 124 14.87 -5.03 -10.85
N GLU A 125 14.74 -5.10 -12.17
CA GLU A 125 15.66 -4.43 -13.11
C GLU A 125 15.53 -2.91 -13.03
N ASP A 126 14.29 -2.41 -13.05
CA ASP A 126 13.99 -0.99 -12.89
C ASP A 126 12.60 -0.74 -12.30
N ILE A 127 12.40 0.51 -11.85
CA ILE A 127 11.10 1.01 -11.38
C ILE A 127 10.84 2.42 -11.92
N PHE A 128 9.63 2.65 -12.40
CA PHE A 128 9.22 3.89 -13.04
C PHE A 128 8.02 4.50 -12.32
N PRO A 129 7.94 5.84 -12.21
CA PRO A 129 6.73 6.49 -11.74
C PRO A 129 5.58 6.32 -12.74
N TYR A 130 4.36 6.61 -12.30
CA TYR A 130 3.25 6.84 -13.23
C TYR A 130 3.52 8.11 -14.06
N VAL A 131 3.10 8.10 -15.32
CA VAL A 131 3.17 9.29 -16.19
C VAL A 131 2.12 10.32 -15.82
N ASP A 132 0.97 9.88 -15.29
CA ASP A 132 -0.03 10.79 -14.77
C ASP A 132 0.41 11.42 -13.45
N ASN A 133 -0.06 12.65 -13.21
CA ASN A 133 0.32 13.43 -12.02
C ASN A 133 -0.43 13.01 -10.75
N LEU A 134 -1.33 12.01 -10.81
CA LEU A 134 -2.19 11.66 -9.68
C LEU A 134 -1.69 10.44 -8.92
N SER A 135 -1.13 9.45 -9.63
CA SER A 135 -1.06 8.07 -9.12
C SER A 135 0.24 7.70 -8.41
N SER A 136 1.31 8.48 -8.57
CA SER A 136 2.65 8.09 -8.08
C SER A 136 2.78 8.09 -6.55
N ILE A 137 2.16 9.05 -5.85
CA ILE A 137 2.10 9.12 -4.38
C ILE A 137 0.66 9.38 -3.94
N ASN A 138 0.07 8.51 -3.11
CA ASN A 138 -1.30 8.73 -2.61
C ASN A 138 -1.37 8.68 -1.09
N LEU A 139 -2.01 9.70 -0.51
CA LEU A 139 -2.33 9.74 0.92
C LEU A 139 -3.71 9.13 1.10
N ASN A 140 -3.78 8.08 1.91
CA ASN A 140 -5.00 7.33 2.15
C ASN A 140 -5.46 7.55 3.59
N TYR A 141 -6.73 7.90 3.76
CA TYR A 141 -7.37 8.17 5.04
C TYR A 141 -8.45 7.13 5.29
N TYR A 142 -8.41 6.51 6.47
CA TYR A 142 -9.47 5.62 6.94
C TYR A 142 -10.02 6.20 8.23
N GLN A 143 -11.21 6.80 8.12
CA GLN A 143 -12.01 7.27 9.23
C GLN A 143 -12.66 6.11 9.97
N LYS A 144 -13.27 6.38 11.12
CA LYS A 144 -14.04 5.38 11.86
C LYS A 144 -15.07 4.68 10.96
N GLY A 145 -15.05 3.35 10.97
CA GLY A 145 -15.89 2.48 10.15
C GLY A 145 -15.28 2.10 8.80
N GLN A 146 -14.33 2.90 8.29
CA GLN A 146 -13.72 2.69 6.99
C GLN A 146 -12.68 1.58 6.99
N GLN A 147 -12.55 0.88 5.86
CA GLN A 147 -11.77 -0.33 5.68
C GLN A 147 -11.27 -0.51 4.25
N LEU A 148 -10.34 -1.45 4.09
CA LEU A 148 -9.96 -1.98 2.78
C LEU A 148 -10.27 -3.47 2.80
N GLY A 149 -11.32 -3.89 2.09
CA GLY A 149 -11.79 -5.28 2.08
C GLY A 149 -10.74 -6.26 1.54
N TRP A 150 -11.00 -7.55 1.71
CA TRP A 150 -10.11 -8.61 1.22
C TRP A 150 -9.85 -8.47 -0.28
N HIS A 151 -8.58 -8.40 -0.68
CA HIS A 151 -8.18 -8.36 -2.08
C HIS A 151 -6.77 -8.88 -2.31
N PHE A 152 -6.49 -9.17 -3.57
CA PHE A 152 -5.15 -9.26 -4.12
C PHE A 152 -4.91 -8.03 -5.01
N ASP A 153 -3.69 -7.51 -4.99
CA ASP A 153 -3.34 -6.38 -5.84
C ASP A 153 -3.22 -6.77 -7.32
N ASN A 154 -3.44 -5.79 -8.18
CA ASN A 154 -3.04 -5.89 -9.59
C ASN A 154 -1.53 -5.72 -9.76
N ALA A 155 -0.90 -4.86 -8.96
CA ALA A 155 0.54 -4.61 -8.97
C ALA A 155 1.32 -5.79 -8.41
N SER A 156 2.53 -6.04 -8.96
CA SER A 156 3.41 -7.14 -8.52
C SER A 156 3.85 -6.99 -7.06
N PHE A 157 4.01 -5.74 -6.61
CA PHE A 157 4.40 -5.37 -5.25
C PHE A 157 3.67 -4.10 -4.81
N ALA A 158 3.65 -3.87 -3.50
CA ALA A 158 3.13 -2.65 -2.89
C ALA A 158 4.17 -2.09 -1.91
N ILE A 159 4.24 -0.76 -1.83
CA ILE A 159 5.08 -0.01 -0.89
C ILE A 159 4.18 0.94 -0.12
N THR A 160 4.11 0.76 1.19
CA THR A 160 3.32 1.63 2.06
C THR A 160 4.16 2.25 3.16
N LEU A 161 3.79 3.45 3.55
CA LEU A 161 4.43 4.20 4.63
C LEU A 161 3.35 4.63 5.62
N MET A 162 3.38 4.08 6.83
CA MET A 162 2.44 4.46 7.88
C MET A 162 2.79 5.85 8.42
N VAL A 163 1.83 6.77 8.41
CA VAL A 163 2.00 8.13 8.94
C VAL A 163 1.30 8.27 10.28
N GLN A 164 0.11 7.67 10.42
CA GLN A 164 -0.64 7.62 11.67
C GLN A 164 -1.44 6.33 11.73
N ALA A 165 -1.07 5.43 12.64
CA ALA A 165 -1.84 4.22 12.93
C ALA A 165 -3.10 4.57 13.73
N SER A 166 -4.16 3.77 13.54
CA SER A 166 -5.31 3.84 14.44
C SER A 166 -4.98 3.12 15.75
N PRO A 167 -5.32 3.70 16.91
CA PRO A 167 -5.21 3.00 18.20
C PRO A 167 -6.02 1.70 18.29
N THR A 168 -7.16 1.61 17.59
CA THR A 168 -8.04 0.44 17.57
C THR A 168 -8.65 0.21 16.18
N GLY A 169 -8.72 -1.04 15.74
CA GLY A 169 -9.07 -1.37 14.36
C GLY A 169 -8.02 -0.89 13.35
N GLY A 170 -8.34 -0.93 12.06
CA GLY A 170 -7.36 -0.58 11.01
C GLY A 170 -6.15 -1.52 10.92
N GLU A 171 -6.26 -2.73 11.46
CA GLU A 171 -5.21 -3.75 11.43
C GLU A 171 -5.00 -4.26 10.00
N PHE A 172 -3.74 -4.45 9.62
CA PHE A 172 -3.40 -5.11 8.37
C PHE A 172 -3.44 -6.62 8.57
N GLU A 173 -4.37 -7.29 7.89
CA GLU A 173 -4.51 -8.75 7.94
C GLU A 173 -4.17 -9.37 6.60
N TYR A 174 -3.47 -10.51 6.60
CA TYR A 174 -3.03 -11.14 5.37
C TYR A 174 -2.78 -12.65 5.49
N ILE A 175 -2.75 -13.32 4.34
CA ILE A 175 -2.17 -14.65 4.17
C ILE A 175 -1.20 -14.67 2.99
N THR A 176 -0.17 -15.50 3.11
CA THR A 176 0.87 -15.65 2.08
C THR A 176 0.63 -16.85 1.15
N GLU A 177 -0.44 -17.60 1.42
CA GLU A 177 -0.87 -18.78 0.66
C GLU A 177 -2.09 -18.44 -0.22
N GLY A 178 -2.48 -19.38 -1.09
CA GLY A 178 -3.77 -19.35 -1.77
C GLY A 178 -3.78 -18.72 -3.16
N ARG A 179 -2.70 -18.06 -3.58
CA ARG A 179 -2.55 -17.62 -4.98
C ARG A 179 -1.10 -17.74 -5.44
N ASN A 180 -0.93 -18.15 -6.69
CA ASN A 180 0.33 -18.04 -7.41
C ASN A 180 0.05 -17.60 -8.84
N SER A 181 0.22 -16.31 -9.12
CA SER A 181 -0.03 -15.70 -10.43
C SER A 181 0.81 -16.32 -11.53
N ASN A 182 2.08 -16.65 -11.24
CA ASN A 182 3.01 -17.19 -12.23
C ASN A 182 2.66 -18.63 -12.64
N LYS A 183 1.94 -19.36 -11.79
CA LYS A 183 1.42 -20.71 -12.06
C LYS A 183 -0.07 -20.74 -12.39
N ASN A 184 -0.70 -19.56 -12.52
CA ASN A 184 -2.15 -19.41 -12.70
C ASN A 184 -2.98 -20.23 -11.69
N TYR A 185 -2.56 -20.21 -10.43
CA TYR A 185 -3.19 -20.99 -9.36
C TYR A 185 -3.93 -20.09 -8.38
N ILE A 186 -5.12 -20.52 -7.96
CA ILE A 186 -5.91 -19.89 -6.90
C ILE A 186 -6.68 -20.93 -6.08
N ASP A 187 -6.53 -20.89 -4.76
CA ASP A 187 -7.20 -21.80 -3.82
C ASP A 187 -8.52 -21.21 -3.34
N LYS A 188 -9.61 -21.50 -4.07
CA LYS A 188 -10.94 -21.01 -3.73
C LYS A 188 -11.39 -21.46 -2.34
N LYS A 189 -11.07 -22.69 -1.92
CA LYS A 189 -11.50 -23.23 -0.63
C LYS A 189 -10.83 -22.46 0.51
N LEU A 190 -9.53 -22.23 0.40
CA LEU A 190 -8.79 -21.41 1.35
C LEU A 190 -9.36 -19.99 1.42
N ILE A 191 -9.57 -19.34 0.28
CA ILE A 191 -10.11 -17.96 0.22
C ILE A 191 -11.49 -17.91 0.87
N SER A 192 -12.37 -18.88 0.59
CA SER A 192 -13.69 -18.98 1.22
C SER A 192 -13.59 -19.04 2.75
N ASN A 193 -12.74 -19.92 3.27
CA ASN A 193 -12.51 -20.07 4.72
C ASN A 193 -11.94 -18.80 5.37
N ILE A 194 -11.15 -18.00 4.64
CA ILE A 194 -10.63 -16.73 5.15
C ILE A 194 -11.74 -15.67 5.20
N ILE A 195 -12.55 -15.58 4.14
CA ILE A 195 -13.68 -14.64 4.07
C ILE A 195 -14.74 -14.95 5.14
N SER A 196 -15.01 -16.23 5.41
CA SER A 196 -15.96 -16.65 6.45
C SER A 196 -15.42 -16.52 7.88
N GLY A 197 -14.11 -16.34 8.05
CA GLY A 197 -13.45 -16.30 9.35
C GLY A 197 -13.13 -17.68 9.95
N ASP A 198 -13.29 -18.76 9.17
CA ASP A 198 -13.03 -20.14 9.60
C ASP A 198 -11.55 -20.50 9.65
N LYS A 199 -10.67 -19.69 9.04
CA LYS A 199 -9.21 -19.82 9.13
C LYS A 199 -8.58 -18.56 9.73
N LYS A 200 -7.64 -18.75 10.65
CA LYS A 200 -6.84 -17.66 11.21
C LYS A 200 -5.93 -17.02 10.14
N VAL A 201 -5.84 -15.70 10.20
CA VAL A 201 -5.01 -14.86 9.33
C VAL A 201 -3.80 -14.34 10.12
N ASN A 202 -2.76 -13.93 9.41
CA ASN A 202 -1.69 -13.15 10.02
C ASN A 202 -2.18 -11.73 10.26
N LYS A 203 -1.73 -11.12 11.36
CA LYS A 203 -2.00 -9.73 11.70
C LYS A 203 -0.69 -8.99 11.83
N LEU A 204 -0.63 -7.80 11.25
CA LEU A 204 0.50 -6.89 11.40
C LEU A 204 0.02 -5.61 12.09
N ALA A 205 0.49 -5.40 13.32
CA ALA A 205 0.43 -4.11 13.98
C ALA A 205 1.56 -3.24 13.40
N VAL A 206 1.20 -2.05 12.91
CA VAL A 206 2.12 -1.16 12.21
C VAL A 206 2.21 0.14 12.99
N SER A 207 3.43 0.52 13.37
CA SER A 207 3.69 1.78 14.07
C SER A 207 3.84 2.94 13.09
N ASP A 208 3.74 4.16 13.61
CA ASP A 208 3.97 5.37 12.82
C ASP A 208 5.42 5.42 12.30
N GLY A 209 5.58 5.91 11.07
CA GLY A 209 6.87 5.98 10.37
C GLY A 209 7.39 4.64 9.84
N THR A 210 6.61 3.54 9.93
CA THR A 210 6.99 2.23 9.40
C THR A 210 6.82 2.17 7.88
N LEU A 211 7.86 1.69 7.17
CA LEU A 211 7.79 1.33 5.75
C LEU A 211 7.51 -0.16 5.60
N ILE A 212 6.58 -0.53 4.73
CA ILE A 212 6.19 -1.92 4.45
C ILE A 212 6.28 -2.20 2.95
N LEU A 213 6.93 -3.31 2.59
CA LEU A 213 6.96 -3.84 1.23
C LEU A 213 6.38 -5.27 1.21
N PHE A 214 5.55 -5.60 0.23
CA PHE A 214 5.03 -6.96 0.05
C PHE A 214 4.59 -7.24 -1.39
N TYR A 215 4.48 -8.52 -1.76
CA TYR A 215 4.01 -8.96 -3.08
C TYR A 215 2.47 -9.08 -3.14
N GLY A 216 1.79 -7.94 -3.18
CA GLY A 216 0.33 -7.85 -3.08
C GLY A 216 -0.46 -8.69 -4.10
N ARG A 217 0.10 -8.97 -5.28
CA ARG A 217 -0.56 -9.83 -6.29
C ARG A 217 -0.85 -11.24 -5.80
N ASN A 218 0.01 -11.80 -4.94
CA ASN A 218 -0.10 -13.20 -4.49
C ASN A 218 -0.63 -13.34 -3.06
N TYR A 219 -0.79 -12.25 -2.33
CA TYR A 219 -1.20 -12.30 -0.92
C TYR A 219 -2.58 -11.69 -0.76
N LEU A 220 -3.50 -12.50 -0.23
CA LEU A 220 -4.82 -12.01 0.11
C LEU A 220 -4.66 -11.17 1.38
N HIS A 221 -5.02 -9.90 1.30
CA HIS A 221 -4.84 -8.96 2.40
C HIS A 221 -6.01 -7.98 2.53
N ARG A 222 -6.15 -7.39 3.71
CA ARG A 222 -7.16 -6.38 4.03
C ARG A 222 -6.66 -5.43 5.10
N VAL A 223 -7.38 -4.32 5.25
CA VAL A 223 -7.34 -3.47 6.43
C VAL A 223 -8.71 -3.57 7.11
N THR A 224 -8.75 -4.03 8.36
CA THR A 224 -10.01 -4.12 9.12
C THR A 224 -10.64 -2.74 9.32
N PRO A 225 -11.95 -2.62 9.58
CA PRO A 225 -12.56 -1.34 9.96
C PRO A 225 -11.78 -0.61 11.03
N VAL A 226 -11.60 0.70 10.87
CA VAL A 226 -11.06 1.57 11.91
C VAL A 226 -12.12 1.76 12.99
N GLU A 227 -11.78 1.52 14.25
CA GLU A 227 -12.74 1.62 15.36
C GLU A 227 -12.54 2.92 16.18
N SER A 228 -11.35 3.52 16.08
CA SER A 228 -10.99 4.76 16.75
C SER A 228 -11.59 5.99 16.04
N ASN A 229 -11.70 7.10 16.79
CA ASN A 229 -11.94 8.41 16.21
C ASN A 229 -10.66 9.04 15.64
N THR A 230 -9.48 8.51 15.99
CA THR A 230 -8.21 8.87 15.35
C THR A 230 -8.11 8.11 14.03
N PRO A 231 -8.04 8.80 12.88
CA PRO A 231 -8.00 8.14 11.59
C PRO A 231 -6.69 7.38 11.38
N ARG A 232 -6.74 6.32 10.57
CA ARG A 232 -5.53 5.67 10.05
C ARG A 232 -5.11 6.38 8.76
N ILE A 233 -3.88 6.88 8.72
CA ILE A 233 -3.31 7.63 7.60
C ILE A 233 -2.04 6.93 7.13
N LEU A 234 -1.98 6.61 5.83
CA LEU A 234 -0.78 6.04 5.22
C LEU A 234 -0.57 6.56 3.79
N ILE A 235 0.66 6.43 3.33
CA ILE A 235 1.06 6.69 1.96
C ILE A 235 1.18 5.38 1.20
N THR A 236 0.73 5.36 -0.05
CA THR A 236 1.15 4.35 -1.04
C THR A 236 2.14 5.01 -2.01
N LEU A 237 3.34 4.43 -2.12
CA LEU A 237 4.38 4.87 -3.06
C LEU A 237 4.36 3.93 -4.26
N ASN A 238 3.78 4.38 -5.36
CA ASN A 238 3.44 3.51 -6.47
C ASN A 238 4.50 3.60 -7.57
N TYR A 239 5.10 2.47 -7.94
CA TYR A 239 6.01 2.36 -9.07
C TYR A 239 5.59 1.21 -9.99
N ASN A 240 5.98 1.31 -11.25
CA ASN A 240 5.75 0.31 -12.28
C ASN A 240 7.07 -0.33 -12.71
N GLU A 241 7.04 -1.59 -13.12
CA GLU A 241 8.19 -2.27 -13.74
C GLU A 241 8.39 -1.82 -15.20
N GLU A 242 7.34 -1.29 -15.83
CA GLU A 242 7.35 -0.74 -17.18
C GLU A 242 7.30 0.78 -17.16
N SER A 243 8.01 1.41 -18.10
CA SER A 243 7.92 2.86 -18.31
C SER A 243 6.65 3.23 -19.07
N ASN A 244 6.26 4.50 -18.98
CA ASN A 244 5.10 5.06 -19.68
C ASN A 244 3.73 4.49 -19.27
N VAL A 245 3.62 3.96 -18.05
CA VAL A 245 2.36 3.46 -17.51
C VAL A 245 1.52 4.62 -16.93
N GLU A 246 0.25 4.67 -17.33
CA GLU A 246 -0.77 5.54 -16.74
C GLU A 246 -1.82 4.72 -16.02
N LEU A 247 -2.38 5.28 -14.94
CA LEU A 247 -3.55 4.69 -14.33
C LEU A 247 -4.78 4.88 -15.24
N SER A 248 -5.55 3.81 -15.46
CA SER A 248 -6.72 3.87 -16.33
C SER A 248 -7.69 4.98 -15.92
N ASN A 249 -8.39 5.59 -16.90
CA ASN A 249 -9.32 6.69 -16.63
C ASN A 249 -10.41 6.30 -15.61
N ASN A 250 -10.93 5.07 -15.70
CA ASN A 250 -11.90 4.55 -14.75
C ASN A 250 -11.33 4.47 -13.35
N ALA A 251 -10.09 3.98 -13.19
CA ALA A 251 -9.44 3.91 -11.89
C ALA A 251 -9.14 5.32 -11.33
N ARG A 252 -8.70 6.29 -12.15
CA ARG A 252 -8.51 7.68 -11.72
C ARG A 252 -9.79 8.32 -11.20
N LEU A 253 -10.91 8.20 -11.93
CA LEU A 253 -12.21 8.67 -11.47
C LEU A 253 -12.65 7.98 -10.18
N THR A 254 -12.39 6.69 -10.08
CA THR A 254 -12.79 5.84 -8.95
C THR A 254 -12.02 6.19 -7.68
N PHE A 255 -10.71 6.46 -7.77
CA PHE A 255 -9.87 6.74 -6.59
C PHE A 255 -9.65 8.22 -6.31
N PHE A 256 -9.75 9.09 -7.30
CA PHE A 256 -9.42 10.51 -7.16
C PHE A 256 -10.58 11.45 -7.50
N GLY A 257 -11.69 10.92 -8.03
CA GLY A 257 -12.85 11.72 -8.45
C GLY A 257 -12.62 12.58 -9.70
N ARG A 258 -11.42 12.52 -10.30
CA ARG A 258 -11.00 13.31 -11.47
C ARG A 258 -9.93 12.59 -12.29
N MET A 259 -9.68 13.09 -13.50
CA MET A 259 -8.71 12.51 -14.45
C MET A 259 -7.37 13.26 -14.51
N THR A 260 -7.38 14.54 -14.16
CA THR A 260 -6.23 15.47 -14.24
C THR A 260 -6.21 16.37 -13.03
#